data_AF-A0A2H5V0U0-F1
#
_entry.id   AF-A0A2H5V0U0-F1
#
_cell.length_a   1.000
_cell.length_b   1.000
_cell.length_c   1.000
_cell.angle_alpha   90.00
_cell.angle_beta   90.00
_cell.angle_gamma   90.00
#
_symmetry.space_group_name_H-M   'P 1'
#
loop_
_entity.id
_entity.type
_entity.pdbx_description
1 polymer ?
#
loop_
_entity_poly.entity_id
_entity_poly.type
_entity_poly.pdbx_seq_one_letter_code
_entity_poly.pdbx_strand_id
1 'polypeptide(L)'
;MKILIVLLDGVGDRPSPNLNGLTPLQAARIPFLNSLARNGINGIMDPVSPGIPVGSDTGHLSILGYDPYKYYPGRGPFEALGAGIKLKPGDVAFRCNFATVSDDGRVVDRRAGRISSQEAAQLVESLKEVSEVDGIEVLLKHTVEHRSVLVLRGEVSDKISDVDPHKDGAELIWPKPLNSSREAERTAEALTKLLKKYKQILEKNPVNIRRREAGLPIANMLLPRGAGRMPNLPSLSQRFGVRAAVLAGGALYKGVCSSVGMDVVEVPGATGTLNTDLDAKFKTAFKAINEYDLVFLHIKGTDTAAHDKDPVTKASFIEKIDTAFAKNYSPPRDELVICVTGDHTTSSLTGEHRGDPVPVLIWGHGVRVDAVNRFNEVDSASGALGRIRGTDLMSILMDLANRTEKFGE
;
A
#
# COMPACT_ATOMS: atom_id res chain seq x y z
N MET A 1 1.41 18.61 20.45
CA MET A 1 1.21 19.10 19.06
C MET A 1 0.53 18.04 18.20
N LYS A 2 0.04 18.42 17.02
CA LYS A 2 -0.52 17.52 16.00
C LYS A 2 0.57 17.07 15.04
N ILE A 3 0.35 15.95 14.33
CA ILE A 3 1.33 15.39 13.38
C ILE A 3 0.67 15.19 12.01
N LEU A 4 1.29 15.69 10.95
CA LEU A 4 0.92 15.40 9.56
C LEU A 4 2.08 14.65 8.89
N ILE A 5 1.86 13.40 8.52
CA ILE A 5 2.78 12.62 7.68
C ILE A 5 2.29 12.72 6.24
N VAL A 6 3.09 13.32 5.37
CA VAL A 6 2.87 13.34 3.92
C VAL A 6 3.78 12.27 3.30
N LEU A 7 3.18 11.15 2.95
CA LEU A 7 3.89 10.02 2.36
C LEU A 7 3.78 10.04 0.83
N LEU A 8 4.92 10.18 0.17
CA LEU A 8 5.10 10.13 -1.27
C LEU A 8 5.51 8.70 -1.65
N ASP A 9 4.56 7.89 -2.11
CA ASP A 9 4.79 6.46 -2.37
C ASP A 9 5.91 6.27 -3.40
N GLY A 10 6.89 5.40 -3.10
CA GLY A 10 7.99 5.11 -4.01
C GLY A 10 8.83 6.33 -4.42
N VAL A 11 8.87 7.40 -3.60
CA VAL A 11 9.48 8.69 -4.01
C VAL A 11 10.97 8.59 -4.30
N GLY A 12 11.71 7.76 -3.55
CA GLY A 12 13.13 7.55 -3.77
C GLY A 12 13.37 6.99 -5.17
N ASP A 13 14.47 7.40 -5.79
CA ASP A 13 14.89 6.90 -7.09
C ASP A 13 16.41 6.79 -7.22
N ARG A 14 16.85 6.33 -8.40
CA ARG A 14 18.24 6.35 -8.83
C ARG A 14 18.45 7.41 -9.91
N PRO A 15 19.68 7.94 -10.06
CA PRO A 15 20.07 8.80 -11.16
C PRO A 15 19.58 8.31 -12.53
N SER A 16 18.90 9.18 -13.28
CA SER A 16 18.35 8.84 -14.60
C SER A 16 19.06 9.59 -15.73
N PRO A 17 19.47 8.92 -16.82
CA PRO A 17 19.98 9.59 -18.02
C PRO A 17 18.98 10.58 -18.62
N ASN A 18 17.67 10.29 -18.52
CA ASN A 18 16.60 11.16 -19.02
C ASN A 18 16.47 12.47 -18.22
N LEU A 19 17.15 12.57 -17.08
CA LEU A 19 17.18 13.73 -16.18
C LEU A 19 18.62 14.22 -15.97
N ASN A 20 19.51 14.01 -16.95
CA ASN A 20 20.92 14.43 -16.90
C ASN A 20 21.69 13.86 -15.69
N GLY A 21 21.38 12.61 -15.30
CA GLY A 21 22.01 11.95 -14.16
C GLY A 21 21.45 12.36 -12.79
N LEU A 22 20.33 13.09 -12.75
CA LEU A 22 19.62 13.41 -11.52
C LEU A 22 18.54 12.38 -11.22
N THR A 23 18.14 12.25 -9.95
CA THR A 23 16.88 11.59 -9.59
C THR A 23 15.68 12.49 -9.97
N PRO A 24 14.46 11.94 -10.10
CA PRO A 24 13.25 12.73 -10.28
C PRO A 24 13.04 13.80 -9.20
N LEU A 25 13.38 13.50 -7.94
CA LEU A 25 13.27 14.44 -6.83
C LEU A 25 14.31 15.57 -6.90
N GLN A 26 15.54 15.27 -7.36
CA GLN A 26 16.57 16.28 -7.62
C GLN A 26 16.25 17.18 -8.83
N ALA A 27 15.62 16.63 -9.86
CA ALA A 27 15.26 17.33 -11.10
C ALA A 27 14.01 18.20 -10.96
N ALA A 28 13.06 17.80 -10.11
CA ALA A 28 11.80 18.51 -9.90
C ALA A 28 11.99 19.89 -9.25
N ARG A 29 11.23 20.88 -9.72
CA ARG A 29 11.12 22.20 -9.09
C ARG A 29 10.15 22.17 -7.91
N ILE A 30 10.71 22.01 -6.72
CA ILE A 30 9.96 21.87 -5.46
C ILE A 30 10.29 22.96 -4.42
N PRO A 31 10.02 24.25 -4.70
CA PRO A 31 10.37 25.34 -3.80
C PRO A 31 9.74 25.23 -2.41
N PHE A 32 8.53 24.66 -2.29
CA PHE A 32 7.85 24.55 -1.01
C PHE A 32 8.45 23.45 -0.13
N LEU A 33 8.66 22.25 -0.66
CA LEU A 33 9.36 21.16 0.04
C LEU A 33 10.80 21.55 0.40
N ASN A 34 11.51 22.26 -0.49
CA ASN A 34 12.83 22.82 -0.18
C ASN A 34 12.77 23.85 0.96
N SER A 35 11.70 24.64 1.05
CA SER A 35 11.49 25.56 2.18
C SER A 35 11.27 24.80 3.49
N LEU A 36 10.49 23.71 3.48
CA LEU A 36 10.33 22.85 4.67
C LEU A 36 11.67 22.22 5.08
N ALA A 37 12.43 21.67 4.13
CA ALA A 37 13.75 21.09 4.39
C ALA A 37 14.71 22.11 5.01
N ARG A 38 14.80 23.33 4.46
CA ARG A 38 15.65 24.42 4.97
C ARG A 38 15.30 24.84 6.40
N ASN A 39 14.03 24.71 6.79
CA ASN A 39 13.54 25.11 8.11
C ASN A 39 13.23 23.91 9.01
N GLY A 40 13.78 22.74 8.69
CA GLY A 40 13.51 21.48 9.39
C GLY A 40 14.80 20.70 9.65
N ILE A 41 14.62 19.47 10.10
CA ILE A 41 15.68 18.47 10.22
C ILE A 41 15.47 17.41 9.14
N ASN A 42 16.56 17.01 8.50
CA ASN A 42 16.54 16.14 7.34
C ASN A 42 17.35 14.87 7.64
N GLY A 43 17.10 13.81 6.88
CA GLY A 43 17.83 12.55 6.97
C GLY A 43 17.43 11.58 5.87
N ILE A 44 17.88 10.35 6.03
CA ILE A 44 17.48 9.22 5.20
C ILE A 44 16.96 8.08 6.08
N MET A 45 16.06 7.28 5.52
CA MET A 45 15.40 6.20 6.23
C MET A 45 15.46 4.92 5.41
N ASP A 46 15.92 3.85 6.02
CA ASP A 46 15.67 2.50 5.48
C ASP A 46 14.30 2.05 5.97
N PRO A 47 13.34 1.77 5.07
CA PRO A 47 12.02 1.31 5.49
C PRO A 47 12.11 0.10 6.43
N VAL A 48 13.00 -0.85 6.18
CA VAL A 48 13.24 -1.99 7.08
C VAL A 48 14.70 -2.08 7.49
N SER A 49 15.61 -2.19 6.51
CA SER A 49 17.04 -2.34 6.75
C SER A 49 17.82 -1.95 5.47
N PRO A 50 19.08 -1.51 5.59
CA PRO A 50 19.92 -1.23 4.43
C PRO A 50 19.89 -2.33 3.38
N GLY A 51 19.59 -1.97 2.12
CA GLY A 51 19.65 -2.87 0.99
C GLY A 51 18.48 -3.85 0.86
N ILE A 52 17.44 -3.76 1.71
CA ILE A 52 16.26 -4.63 1.65
C ILE A 52 15.11 -3.90 0.93
N PRO A 53 14.73 -4.32 -0.29
CA PRO A 53 13.50 -3.83 -0.92
C PRO A 53 12.27 -4.30 -0.15
N VAL A 54 11.27 -3.45 -0.02
CA VAL A 54 10.04 -3.74 0.73
C VAL A 54 8.81 -3.60 -0.17
N GLY A 55 7.76 -4.36 0.11
CA GLY A 55 6.43 -4.09 -0.44
C GLY A 55 5.80 -2.90 0.29
N SER A 56 4.85 -2.22 -0.37
CA SER A 56 4.22 -1.04 0.25
C SER A 56 3.52 -1.37 1.57
N ASP A 57 2.96 -2.58 1.72
CA ASP A 57 2.39 -3.06 2.98
C ASP A 57 3.42 -3.07 4.12
N THR A 58 4.56 -3.73 3.91
CA THR A 58 5.64 -3.79 4.89
C THR A 58 6.31 -2.43 5.15
N GLY A 59 6.47 -1.59 4.11
CA GLY A 59 7.01 -0.24 4.26
C GLY A 59 6.11 0.65 5.13
N HIS A 60 4.80 0.61 4.91
CA HIS A 60 3.82 1.35 5.70
C HIS A 60 3.76 0.87 7.15
N LEU A 61 3.74 -0.44 7.40
CA LEU A 61 3.79 -0.98 8.76
C LEU A 61 5.01 -0.45 9.51
N SER A 62 6.17 -0.47 8.86
CA SER A 62 7.42 -0.01 9.47
C SER A 62 7.35 1.47 9.83
N ILE A 63 6.92 2.32 8.88
CA ILE A 63 6.74 3.75 9.12
C ILE A 63 5.77 4.03 10.27
N LEU A 64 4.72 3.23 10.43
CA LEU A 64 3.78 3.34 11.55
C LEU A 64 4.35 2.79 12.88
N GLY A 65 5.63 2.42 12.90
CA GLY A 65 6.37 1.98 14.08
C GLY A 65 6.30 0.48 14.34
N TYR A 66 5.80 -0.34 13.41
CA TYR A 66 5.63 -1.79 13.58
C TYR A 66 6.69 -2.54 12.78
N ASP A 67 7.52 -3.32 13.47
CA ASP A 67 8.50 -4.20 12.81
C ASP A 67 7.80 -5.21 11.87
N PRO A 68 8.01 -5.12 10.55
CA PRO A 68 7.35 -6.01 9.60
C PRO A 68 7.73 -7.48 9.79
N TYR A 69 8.93 -7.81 10.29
CA TYR A 69 9.32 -9.20 10.55
C TYR A 69 8.49 -9.84 11.66
N LYS A 70 7.94 -9.02 12.56
CA LYS A 70 7.11 -9.47 13.67
C LYS A 70 5.61 -9.39 13.36
N TYR A 71 5.16 -8.32 12.70
CA TYR A 71 3.75 -7.98 12.61
C TYR A 71 3.12 -8.18 11.22
N TYR A 72 3.90 -8.50 10.19
CA TYR A 72 3.35 -8.65 8.84
C TYR A 72 2.46 -9.91 8.73
N PRO A 73 1.15 -9.76 8.45
CA PRO A 73 0.21 -10.88 8.32
C PRO A 73 0.33 -11.66 7.00
N GLY A 74 1.05 -11.12 6.02
CA GLY A 74 0.76 -11.34 4.60
C GLY A 74 -0.14 -10.23 4.03
N ARG A 75 -0.21 -10.15 2.70
CA ARG A 75 -0.89 -9.04 1.99
C ARG A 75 -2.42 -9.16 1.97
N GLY A 76 -2.94 -10.39 1.94
CA GLY A 76 -4.37 -10.65 1.84
C GLY A 76 -5.21 -9.93 2.91
N PRO A 77 -4.82 -9.98 4.20
CA PRO A 77 -5.54 -9.28 5.26
C PRO A 77 -5.64 -7.76 5.04
N PHE A 78 -4.57 -7.10 4.59
CA PHE A 78 -4.62 -5.66 4.31
C PHE A 78 -5.52 -5.33 3.13
N GLU A 79 -5.49 -6.11 2.06
CA GLU A 79 -6.41 -5.91 0.94
C GLU A 79 -7.87 -6.11 1.37
N ALA A 80 -8.15 -7.08 2.26
CA ALA A 80 -9.50 -7.32 2.80
C ALA A 80 -10.02 -6.15 3.62
N LEU A 81 -9.20 -5.66 4.56
CA LEU A 81 -9.53 -4.47 5.36
C LEU A 81 -9.72 -3.24 4.47
N GLY A 82 -8.85 -3.07 3.47
CA GLY A 82 -8.93 -2.02 2.47
C GLY A 82 -10.19 -2.07 1.60
N ALA A 83 -10.69 -3.29 1.34
CA ALA A 83 -11.97 -3.52 0.67
C ALA A 83 -13.18 -3.33 1.61
N GLY A 84 -12.97 -2.97 2.88
CA GLY A 84 -14.03 -2.79 3.89
C GLY A 84 -14.59 -4.11 4.43
N ILE A 85 -13.89 -5.24 4.27
CA ILE A 85 -14.26 -6.50 4.90
C ILE A 85 -13.77 -6.47 6.35
N LYS A 86 -14.68 -6.68 7.30
CA LYS A 86 -14.32 -6.87 8.71
C LYS A 86 -13.79 -8.29 8.92
N LEU A 87 -12.47 -8.39 9.14
CA LEU A 87 -11.83 -9.66 9.49
C LEU A 87 -12.07 -10.00 10.96
N LYS A 88 -12.33 -11.28 11.24
CA LYS A 88 -12.41 -11.86 12.58
C LYS A 88 -11.09 -12.58 12.91
N PRO A 89 -10.74 -12.75 14.20
CA PRO A 89 -9.63 -13.61 14.59
C PRO A 89 -9.77 -15.00 13.97
N GLY A 90 -8.70 -15.48 13.33
CA GLY A 90 -8.68 -16.78 12.64
C GLY A 90 -8.96 -16.71 11.14
N ASP A 91 -9.62 -15.66 10.64
CA ASP A 91 -9.89 -15.49 9.21
C ASP A 91 -8.59 -15.51 8.39
N VAL A 92 -8.62 -16.18 7.24
CA VAL A 92 -7.52 -16.19 6.28
C VAL A 92 -7.96 -15.45 5.03
N ALA A 93 -7.22 -14.39 4.69
CA ALA A 93 -7.51 -13.55 3.54
C ALA A 93 -6.44 -13.71 2.46
N PHE A 94 -6.87 -13.55 1.21
CA PHE A 94 -6.04 -13.60 0.01
C PHE A 94 -6.34 -12.39 -0.85
N ARG A 95 -5.31 -11.82 -1.47
CA ARG A 95 -5.55 -11.02 -2.67
C ARG A 95 -5.81 -11.96 -3.83
N CYS A 96 -6.72 -11.60 -4.71
CA CYS A 96 -7.07 -12.41 -5.86
C CYS A 96 -7.03 -11.57 -7.14
N ASN A 97 -6.65 -12.22 -8.24
CA ASN A 97 -6.82 -11.67 -9.57
C ASN A 97 -7.77 -12.57 -10.36
N PHE A 98 -8.68 -11.98 -11.12
CA PHE A 98 -9.28 -12.66 -12.28
C PHE A 98 -8.24 -12.82 -13.38
N ALA A 99 -8.18 -14.01 -13.96
CA ALA A 99 -7.21 -14.39 -14.97
C ALA A 99 -7.85 -15.19 -16.10
N THR A 100 -7.14 -15.22 -17.22
CA THR A 100 -7.41 -16.09 -18.36
C THR A 100 -6.53 -17.32 -18.25
N VAL A 101 -7.16 -18.49 -18.14
CA VAL A 101 -6.49 -19.79 -18.16
C VAL A 101 -6.97 -20.57 -19.38
N SER A 102 -6.03 -21.09 -20.17
CA SER A 102 -6.32 -21.92 -21.33
C SER A 102 -6.80 -23.32 -20.96
N ASP A 103 -7.32 -24.06 -21.94
CA ASP A 103 -7.86 -25.41 -21.74
C ASP A 103 -6.78 -26.42 -21.31
N ASP A 104 -5.53 -26.21 -21.72
CA ASP A 104 -4.36 -26.99 -21.30
C ASP A 104 -3.82 -26.59 -19.90
N GLY A 105 -4.49 -25.64 -19.22
CA GLY A 105 -4.19 -25.28 -17.84
C GLY A 105 -3.07 -24.24 -17.67
N ARG A 106 -2.72 -23.48 -18.71
CA ARG A 106 -1.75 -22.38 -18.61
C ARG A 106 -2.42 -21.05 -18.29
N VAL A 107 -1.80 -20.25 -17.44
CA VAL A 107 -2.25 -18.89 -17.16
C VAL A 107 -1.77 -17.98 -18.29
N VAL A 108 -2.66 -17.71 -19.25
CA VAL A 108 -2.36 -16.89 -20.44
C VAL A 108 -2.20 -15.42 -20.07
N ASP A 109 -3.09 -14.92 -19.21
CA ASP A 109 -3.08 -13.54 -18.74
C ASP A 109 -3.57 -13.49 -17.29
N ARG A 110 -2.69 -13.12 -16.36
CA ARG A 110 -2.98 -13.01 -14.92
C ARG A 110 -3.94 -11.87 -14.54
N ARG A 111 -4.43 -11.12 -15.51
CA ARG A 111 -5.30 -9.94 -15.33
C ARG A 111 -6.51 -9.96 -16.27
N ALA A 112 -6.66 -11.00 -17.10
CA ALA A 112 -7.74 -11.13 -18.08
C ALA A 112 -7.94 -9.86 -18.93
N GLY A 113 -6.86 -9.33 -19.50
CA GLY A 113 -6.87 -8.12 -20.31
C GLY A 113 -7.17 -6.85 -19.51
N ARG A 114 -6.88 -6.84 -18.20
CA ARG A 114 -7.36 -5.82 -17.26
C ARG A 114 -8.87 -5.60 -17.40
N ILE A 115 -9.63 -6.69 -17.22
CA ILE A 115 -11.09 -6.67 -17.25
C ILE A 115 -11.66 -5.47 -16.48
N SER A 116 -12.70 -4.84 -17.04
CA SER A 116 -13.29 -3.64 -16.44
C SER A 116 -13.87 -3.94 -15.05
N SER A 117 -13.86 -2.94 -14.16
CA SER A 117 -14.47 -3.08 -12.83
C SER A 117 -15.95 -3.49 -12.90
N GLN A 118 -16.68 -3.02 -13.91
CA GLN A 118 -18.09 -3.36 -14.10
C GLN A 118 -18.29 -4.84 -14.42
N GLU A 119 -17.54 -5.38 -15.39
CA GLU A 119 -17.62 -6.80 -15.75
C GLU A 119 -17.12 -7.70 -14.61
N ALA A 120 -16.00 -7.34 -13.97
CA ALA A 120 -15.44 -8.12 -12.86
C ALA A 120 -16.37 -8.15 -11.64
N ALA A 121 -17.10 -7.07 -11.35
CA ALA A 121 -18.12 -7.04 -10.32
C ALA A 121 -19.29 -7.99 -10.64
N GLN A 122 -19.74 -8.05 -11.89
CA GLN A 122 -20.76 -9.01 -12.34
C GLN A 122 -20.29 -10.46 -12.19
N LEU A 123 -19.01 -10.75 -12.48
CA LEU A 123 -18.43 -12.06 -12.24
C LEU A 123 -18.45 -12.41 -10.75
N VAL A 124 -17.98 -11.52 -9.86
CA VAL A 124 -18.02 -11.76 -8.40
C VAL A 124 -19.46 -12.00 -7.92
N GLU A 125 -20.44 -11.27 -8.44
CA GLU A 125 -21.85 -11.49 -8.07
C GLU A 125 -22.30 -12.92 -8.38
N SER A 126 -21.94 -13.45 -9.55
CA SER A 126 -22.25 -14.86 -9.89
C SER A 126 -21.55 -15.87 -8.99
N LEU A 127 -20.39 -15.53 -8.43
CA LEU A 127 -19.63 -16.43 -7.56
C LEU A 127 -20.16 -16.47 -6.11
N LYS A 128 -20.99 -15.49 -5.71
CA LYS A 128 -21.57 -15.44 -4.36
C LYS A 128 -22.53 -16.59 -4.05
N GLU A 129 -23.02 -17.30 -5.07
CA GLU A 129 -23.82 -18.51 -4.87
C GLU A 129 -23.06 -19.62 -4.13
N VAL A 130 -21.71 -19.60 -4.20
CA VAL A 130 -20.84 -20.48 -3.42
C VAL A 130 -20.30 -19.68 -2.23
N SER A 131 -21.15 -19.54 -1.20
CA SER A 131 -20.82 -18.84 0.05
C SER A 131 -20.17 -19.75 1.11
N GLU A 132 -20.08 -21.06 0.85
CA GLU A 132 -19.47 -22.04 1.75
C GLU A 132 -18.83 -23.21 0.97
N VAL A 133 -17.75 -23.76 1.53
CA VAL A 133 -17.13 -25.01 1.08
C VAL A 133 -16.63 -25.82 2.27
N ASP A 134 -17.04 -27.08 2.42
CA ASP A 134 -16.61 -27.97 3.51
C ASP A 134 -16.73 -27.35 4.94
N GLY A 135 -17.81 -26.60 5.18
CA GLY A 135 -18.06 -25.90 6.45
C GLY A 135 -17.18 -24.65 6.67
N ILE A 136 -16.51 -24.16 5.63
CA ILE A 136 -15.74 -22.91 5.62
C ILE A 136 -16.55 -21.85 4.90
N GLU A 137 -16.88 -20.76 5.60
CA GLU A 137 -17.55 -19.58 5.04
C GLU A 137 -16.60 -18.87 4.07
N VAL A 138 -17.14 -18.45 2.93
CA VAL A 138 -16.41 -17.81 1.83
C VAL A 138 -16.96 -16.40 1.61
N LEU A 139 -16.11 -15.40 1.78
CA LEU A 139 -16.41 -14.02 1.40
C LEU A 139 -15.55 -13.61 0.22
N LEU A 140 -16.17 -13.31 -0.92
CA LEU A 140 -15.50 -12.78 -2.09
C LEU A 140 -16.00 -11.37 -2.38
N LYS A 141 -15.08 -10.41 -2.52
CA LYS A 141 -15.40 -9.03 -2.85
C LYS A 141 -14.56 -8.52 -4.01
N HIS A 142 -15.22 -7.93 -5.00
CA HIS A 142 -14.55 -7.19 -6.07
C HIS A 142 -13.96 -5.88 -5.51
N THR A 143 -12.81 -5.46 -6.05
CA THR A 143 -12.19 -4.17 -5.69
C THR A 143 -12.06 -3.26 -6.91
N VAL A 144 -11.03 -3.42 -7.73
CA VAL A 144 -10.78 -2.59 -8.90
C VAL A 144 -10.24 -3.44 -10.04
N GLU A 145 -10.75 -3.21 -11.26
CA GLU A 145 -10.39 -3.98 -12.46
C GLU A 145 -10.47 -5.50 -12.17
N HIS A 146 -9.40 -6.23 -12.48
CA HIS A 146 -9.21 -7.66 -12.27
C HIS A 146 -9.04 -8.07 -10.80
N ARG A 147 -8.94 -7.14 -9.85
CA ARG A 147 -8.58 -7.44 -8.46
C ARG A 147 -9.80 -7.73 -7.60
N SER A 148 -9.68 -8.72 -6.74
CA SER A 148 -10.66 -9.07 -5.72
C SER A 148 -9.97 -9.53 -4.45
N VAL A 149 -10.75 -9.71 -3.40
CA VAL A 149 -10.30 -10.25 -2.12
C VAL A 149 -11.17 -11.44 -1.74
N LEU A 150 -10.52 -12.54 -1.40
CA LEU A 150 -11.14 -13.75 -0.88
C LEU A 150 -10.81 -13.88 0.60
N VAL A 151 -11.82 -14.07 1.44
CA VAL A 151 -11.67 -14.39 2.86
C VAL A 151 -12.32 -15.74 3.11
N LEU A 152 -11.56 -16.62 3.73
CA LEU A 152 -12.02 -17.89 4.26
C LEU A 152 -12.19 -17.75 5.77
N ARG A 153 -13.34 -18.17 6.28
CA ARG A 153 -13.68 -18.07 7.70
C ARG A 153 -14.13 -19.42 8.25
N GLY A 154 -13.53 -19.79 9.38
CA GLY A 154 -13.71 -21.10 10.02
C GLY A 154 -12.37 -21.64 10.52
N GLU A 155 -12.25 -22.96 10.60
CA GLU A 155 -10.98 -23.64 10.91
C GLU A 155 -10.10 -23.70 9.66
N VAL A 156 -9.40 -22.60 9.36
CA VAL A 156 -8.61 -22.41 8.13
C VAL A 156 -7.21 -21.87 8.39
N SER A 157 -6.18 -22.37 7.71
CA SER A 157 -4.78 -21.97 7.90
C SER A 157 -4.29 -20.99 6.82
N ASP A 158 -3.42 -20.06 7.20
CA ASP A 158 -2.69 -19.18 6.28
C ASP A 158 -1.45 -19.86 5.66
N LYS A 159 -1.09 -21.07 6.10
CA LYS A 159 0.06 -21.84 5.60
C LYS A 159 -0.28 -22.58 4.32
N ILE A 160 -0.69 -21.83 3.29
CA ILE A 160 -1.11 -22.31 1.98
C ILE A 160 -0.32 -21.62 0.88
N SER A 161 0.09 -22.36 -0.14
CA SER A 161 0.81 -21.81 -1.29
C SER A 161 -0.09 -20.90 -2.13
N ASP A 162 0.53 -19.94 -2.82
CA ASP A 162 -0.16 -19.15 -3.84
C ASP A 162 -0.67 -20.04 -4.98
N VAL A 163 -1.77 -19.61 -5.60
CA VAL A 163 -2.33 -20.16 -6.84
C VAL A 163 -1.82 -19.36 -8.05
N ASP A 164 -1.59 -18.06 -7.86
CA ASP A 164 -0.95 -17.20 -8.85
C ASP A 164 0.50 -17.66 -9.10
N PRO A 165 0.88 -18.09 -10.32
CA PRO A 165 2.24 -18.52 -10.62
C PRO A 165 3.24 -17.35 -10.75
N HIS A 166 2.79 -16.11 -10.52
CA HIS A 166 3.56 -14.87 -10.59
C HIS A 166 4.14 -14.52 -11.96
N LYS A 167 3.82 -15.29 -13.00
CA LYS A 167 4.27 -15.08 -14.39
C LYS A 167 3.22 -15.58 -15.39
N ASP A 168 3.00 -14.81 -16.46
CA ASP A 168 2.15 -15.26 -17.58
C ASP A 168 2.84 -16.39 -18.37
N GLY A 169 2.03 -17.27 -18.98
CA GLY A 169 2.47 -18.46 -19.71
C GLY A 169 2.87 -19.66 -18.83
N ALA A 170 2.91 -19.48 -17.50
CA ALA A 170 3.17 -20.55 -16.55
C ALA A 170 1.94 -21.47 -16.36
N GLU A 171 2.19 -22.68 -15.90
CA GLU A 171 1.12 -23.63 -15.56
C GLU A 171 0.36 -23.16 -14.31
N LEU A 172 -0.95 -23.40 -14.28
CA LEU A 172 -1.77 -23.11 -13.13
C LEU A 172 -1.35 -24.01 -11.95
N ILE A 173 -1.07 -23.39 -10.82
CA ILE A 173 -0.67 -24.08 -9.59
C ILE A 173 -1.91 -24.24 -8.72
N TRP A 174 -2.23 -25.48 -8.33
CA TRP A 174 -3.25 -25.73 -7.32
C TRP A 174 -2.68 -25.49 -5.91
N PRO A 175 -3.48 -24.93 -4.98
CA PRO A 175 -3.01 -24.60 -3.65
C PRO A 175 -2.57 -25.86 -2.90
N LYS A 176 -1.45 -25.77 -2.20
CA LYS A 176 -0.87 -26.85 -1.41
C LYS A 176 -0.64 -26.37 0.03
N PRO A 177 -0.73 -27.26 1.03
CA PRO A 177 -0.32 -26.93 2.38
C PRO A 177 1.21 -26.69 2.41
N LEU A 178 1.63 -25.67 3.15
CA LEU A 178 3.04 -25.33 3.37
C LEU A 178 3.62 -25.95 4.64
N ASN A 179 2.77 -26.62 5.45
CA ASN A 179 3.17 -27.42 6.60
C ASN A 179 2.28 -28.67 6.72
N SER A 180 2.60 -29.56 7.65
CA SER A 180 1.88 -30.81 7.89
C SER A 180 0.67 -30.67 8.83
N SER A 181 0.13 -29.46 9.01
CA SER A 181 -1.03 -29.27 9.88
C SER A 181 -2.32 -29.70 9.17
N ARG A 182 -3.20 -30.41 9.87
CA ARG A 182 -4.52 -30.79 9.36
C ARG A 182 -5.35 -29.59 8.90
N GLU A 183 -5.19 -28.44 9.57
CA GLU A 183 -5.85 -27.18 9.20
C GLU A 183 -5.37 -26.69 7.83
N ALA A 184 -4.06 -26.77 7.53
CA ALA A 184 -3.52 -26.39 6.23
C ALA A 184 -3.96 -27.34 5.11
N GLU A 185 -3.93 -28.66 5.36
CA GLU A 185 -4.42 -29.66 4.40
C GLU A 185 -5.89 -29.42 4.06
N ARG A 186 -6.75 -29.29 5.08
CA ARG A 186 -8.18 -28.98 4.90
C ARG A 186 -8.39 -27.69 4.11
N THR A 187 -7.61 -26.64 4.39
CA THR A 187 -7.74 -25.35 3.71
C THR A 187 -7.33 -25.45 2.24
N ALA A 188 -6.24 -26.15 1.92
CA ALA A 188 -5.79 -26.37 0.55
C ALA A 188 -6.82 -27.17 -0.27
N GLU A 189 -7.40 -28.22 0.32
CA GLU A 189 -8.45 -29.01 -0.31
C GLU A 189 -9.73 -28.20 -0.55
N ALA A 190 -10.19 -27.47 0.46
CA ALA A 190 -11.37 -26.62 0.37
C ALA A 190 -11.18 -25.50 -0.67
N LEU A 191 -10.03 -24.84 -0.68
CA LEU A 191 -9.70 -23.82 -1.68
C LEU A 191 -9.63 -24.41 -3.09
N THR A 192 -9.07 -25.61 -3.27
CA THR A 192 -9.08 -26.31 -4.56
C THR A 192 -10.50 -26.58 -5.05
N LYS A 193 -11.37 -27.10 -4.17
CA LYS A 193 -12.79 -27.35 -4.51
C LYS A 193 -13.52 -26.06 -4.85
N LEU A 194 -13.30 -24.99 -4.09
CA LEU A 194 -13.87 -23.67 -4.33
C LEU A 194 -13.48 -23.13 -5.71
N LEU A 195 -12.18 -23.13 -6.02
CA LEU A 195 -11.67 -22.61 -7.29
C LEU A 195 -12.15 -23.42 -8.51
N LYS A 196 -12.29 -24.74 -8.37
CA LYS A 196 -12.90 -25.58 -9.41
C LYS A 196 -14.37 -25.23 -9.64
N LYS A 197 -15.16 -25.02 -8.57
CA LYS A 197 -16.55 -24.56 -8.68
C LYS A 197 -16.62 -23.18 -9.36
N TYR A 198 -15.78 -22.23 -8.92
CA TYR A 198 -15.71 -20.91 -9.53
C TYR A 198 -15.38 -20.98 -11.03
N LYS A 199 -14.39 -21.78 -11.43
CA LYS A 199 -14.06 -21.96 -12.86
C LYS A 199 -15.27 -22.41 -13.69
N GLN A 200 -16.04 -23.38 -13.20
CA GLN A 200 -17.26 -23.87 -13.88
C GLN A 200 -18.33 -22.79 -14.04
N ILE A 201 -18.53 -21.94 -13.03
CA ILE A 201 -19.47 -20.82 -13.06
C ILE A 201 -18.99 -19.76 -14.05
N LEU A 202 -17.71 -19.39 -13.99
CA LEU A 202 -17.12 -18.36 -14.83
C LEU A 202 -17.13 -18.74 -16.31
N GLU A 203 -16.86 -20.01 -16.66
CA GLU A 203 -16.86 -20.48 -18.06
C GLU A 203 -18.21 -20.34 -18.76
N LYS A 204 -19.31 -20.43 -17.98
CA LYS A 204 -20.70 -20.32 -18.46
C LYS A 204 -21.29 -18.92 -18.26
N ASN A 205 -20.56 -18.00 -17.62
CA ASN A 205 -21.08 -16.68 -17.28
C ASN A 205 -21.29 -15.83 -18.56
N PRO A 206 -22.45 -15.14 -18.73
CA PRO A 206 -22.73 -14.29 -19.89
C PRO A 206 -21.68 -13.21 -20.18
N VAL A 207 -20.98 -12.71 -19.16
CA VAL A 207 -19.84 -11.79 -19.33
C VAL A 207 -18.73 -12.46 -20.13
N ASN A 208 -18.29 -13.65 -19.71
CA ASN A 208 -17.22 -14.36 -20.40
C ASN A 208 -17.63 -14.87 -21.79
N ILE A 209 -18.91 -15.21 -21.99
CA ILE A 209 -19.45 -15.53 -23.32
C ILE A 209 -19.29 -14.34 -24.27
N ARG A 210 -19.78 -13.15 -23.86
CA ARG A 210 -19.64 -11.91 -24.66
C ARG A 210 -18.18 -11.53 -24.92
N ARG A 211 -17.31 -11.67 -23.91
CA ARG A 211 -15.87 -11.42 -24.06
C ARG A 211 -15.25 -12.34 -25.09
N ARG A 212 -15.59 -13.63 -25.06
CA ARG A 212 -15.13 -14.62 -26.04
C ARG A 212 -15.60 -14.27 -27.46
N GLU A 213 -16.87 -13.93 -27.63
CA GLU A 213 -17.44 -13.51 -28.93
C GLU A 213 -16.77 -12.25 -29.49
N ALA A 214 -16.34 -11.34 -28.60
CA ALA A 214 -15.62 -10.13 -28.95
C ALA A 214 -14.10 -10.32 -29.13
N GLY A 215 -13.57 -11.55 -28.99
CA GLY A 215 -12.12 -11.81 -29.06
C GLY A 215 -11.30 -11.23 -27.90
N LEU A 216 -11.95 -10.91 -26.78
CA LEU A 216 -11.30 -10.38 -25.57
C LEU A 216 -10.89 -11.53 -24.63
N PRO A 217 -9.82 -11.37 -23.83
CA PRO A 217 -9.43 -12.37 -22.83
C PRO A 217 -10.56 -12.62 -21.81
N ILE A 218 -10.97 -13.87 -21.64
CA ILE A 218 -12.00 -14.25 -20.66
C ILE A 218 -11.42 -14.34 -19.24
N ALA A 219 -12.22 -14.01 -18.23
CA ALA A 219 -11.86 -14.13 -16.82
C ALA A 219 -12.44 -15.44 -16.25
N ASN A 220 -11.84 -16.58 -16.60
CA ASN A 220 -12.35 -17.92 -16.26
C ASN A 220 -11.66 -18.56 -15.05
N MET A 221 -10.69 -17.90 -14.43
CA MET A 221 -10.05 -18.38 -13.21
C MET A 221 -9.83 -17.25 -12.22
N LEU A 222 -9.95 -17.57 -10.93
CA LEU A 222 -9.52 -16.72 -9.84
C LEU A 222 -8.14 -17.21 -9.36
N LEU A 223 -7.18 -16.31 -9.19
CA LEU A 223 -5.83 -16.61 -8.70
C LEU A 223 -5.59 -16.00 -7.31
N PRO A 224 -5.94 -16.71 -6.22
CA PRO A 224 -5.58 -16.31 -4.86
C PRO A 224 -4.06 -16.32 -4.63
N ARG A 225 -3.59 -15.34 -3.87
CA ARG A 225 -2.19 -15.22 -3.44
C ARG A 225 -2.04 -14.36 -2.19
N GLY A 226 -0.89 -14.47 -1.54
CA GLY A 226 -0.56 -13.71 -0.35
C GLY A 226 -1.49 -14.05 0.82
N ALA A 227 -1.71 -15.35 1.02
CA ALA A 227 -2.46 -15.89 2.15
C ALA A 227 -1.96 -15.25 3.45
N GLY A 228 -2.87 -14.81 4.29
CA GLY A 228 -2.50 -14.21 5.56
C GLY A 228 -3.60 -14.29 6.59
N ARG A 229 -3.19 -14.38 7.85
CA ARG A 229 -4.07 -14.30 9.01
C ARG A 229 -3.67 -13.08 9.81
N MET A 230 -4.66 -12.27 10.17
CA MET A 230 -4.39 -11.03 10.89
C MET A 230 -3.83 -11.32 12.28
N PRO A 231 -2.60 -10.87 12.64
CA PRO A 231 -2.11 -11.00 13.99
C PRO A 231 -2.82 -9.98 14.89
N ASN A 232 -2.65 -10.15 16.21
CA ASN A 232 -3.01 -9.09 17.14
C ASN A 232 -2.02 -7.93 16.98
N LEU A 233 -2.42 -6.88 16.24
CA LEU A 233 -1.68 -5.63 16.10
C LEU A 233 -2.23 -4.63 17.12
N PRO A 234 -1.40 -4.18 18.09
CA PRO A 234 -1.79 -3.08 18.97
C PRO A 234 -2.10 -1.84 18.14
N SER A 235 -3.17 -1.10 18.45
CA SER A 235 -3.51 0.12 17.73
C SER A 235 -2.51 1.26 18.03
N LEU A 236 -2.48 2.29 17.19
CA LEU A 236 -1.71 3.51 17.45
C LEU A 236 -2.18 4.21 18.73
N SER A 237 -3.46 4.12 19.06
CA SER A 237 -3.98 4.62 20.34
C SER A 237 -3.40 3.84 21.52
N GLN A 238 -3.28 2.52 21.42
CA GLN A 238 -2.66 1.70 22.47
C GLN A 238 -1.14 1.93 22.60
N ARG A 239 -0.44 2.20 21.49
CA ARG A 239 1.02 2.35 21.48
C ARG A 239 1.52 3.76 21.77
N PHE A 240 0.78 4.76 21.31
CA PHE A 240 1.23 6.16 21.29
C PHE A 240 0.17 7.13 21.86
N GLY A 241 -0.98 6.64 22.33
CA GLY A 241 -2.02 7.50 22.92
C GLY A 241 -2.66 8.48 21.93
N VAL A 242 -2.61 8.20 20.62
CA VAL A 242 -3.11 9.12 19.57
C VAL A 242 -4.36 8.61 18.87
N ARG A 243 -5.26 9.53 18.54
CA ARG A 243 -6.31 9.29 17.55
C ARG A 243 -5.77 9.65 16.16
N ALA A 244 -5.81 8.71 15.23
CA ALA A 244 -5.14 8.85 13.93
C ALA A 244 -6.11 8.65 12.75
N ALA A 245 -5.85 9.35 11.65
CA ALA A 245 -6.60 9.22 10.40
C ALA A 245 -5.69 9.01 9.19
N VAL A 246 -6.19 8.29 8.18
CA VAL A 246 -5.51 8.07 6.89
C VAL A 246 -6.33 8.66 5.73
N LEU A 247 -5.65 9.33 4.82
CA LEU A 247 -6.18 9.80 3.54
C LEU A 247 -5.36 9.14 2.42
N ALA A 248 -5.94 8.14 1.75
CA ALA A 248 -5.27 7.38 0.71
C ALA A 248 -6.21 7.07 -0.46
N GLY A 249 -5.66 6.87 -1.66
CA GLY A 249 -6.46 6.48 -2.83
C GLY A 249 -6.63 4.95 -2.96
N GLY A 250 -5.60 4.19 -2.62
CA GLY A 250 -5.59 2.72 -2.79
C GLY A 250 -6.08 1.96 -1.56
N ALA A 251 -6.76 0.83 -1.80
CA ALA A 251 -7.29 -0.06 -0.75
C ALA A 251 -6.19 -0.59 0.18
N LEU A 252 -5.05 -1.03 -0.36
CA LEU A 252 -3.94 -1.56 0.43
C LEU A 252 -3.53 -0.62 1.58
N TYR A 253 -3.31 0.65 1.27
CA TYR A 253 -2.86 1.67 2.23
C TYR A 253 -3.90 1.93 3.31
N LYS A 254 -5.17 2.04 2.90
CA LYS A 254 -6.30 2.13 3.83
C LYS A 254 -6.32 0.92 4.75
N GLY A 255 -6.15 -0.29 4.20
CA GLY A 255 -6.14 -1.54 4.96
C GLY A 255 -5.02 -1.64 5.99
N VAL A 256 -3.78 -1.27 5.63
CA VAL A 256 -2.65 -1.23 6.57
C VAL A 256 -2.91 -0.20 7.68
N CYS A 257 -3.36 1.00 7.35
CA CYS A 257 -3.62 2.04 8.34
C CYS A 257 -4.81 1.67 9.27
N SER A 258 -5.91 1.18 8.71
CA SER A 258 -7.06 0.70 9.49
C SER A 258 -6.69 -0.46 10.41
N SER A 259 -5.72 -1.30 10.01
CA SER A 259 -5.28 -2.41 10.84
C SER A 259 -4.64 -2.00 12.16
N VAL A 260 -4.08 -0.78 12.22
CA VAL A 260 -3.50 -0.19 13.42
C VAL A 260 -4.43 0.85 14.05
N GLY A 261 -5.72 0.81 13.72
CA GLY A 261 -6.76 1.61 14.35
C GLY A 261 -6.87 3.05 13.84
N MET A 262 -6.45 3.32 12.60
CA MET A 262 -6.65 4.63 11.97
C MET A 262 -8.03 4.73 11.32
N ASP A 263 -8.68 5.89 11.45
CA ASP A 263 -9.93 6.19 10.76
C ASP A 263 -9.64 6.53 9.28
N VAL A 264 -10.37 5.92 8.34
CA VAL A 264 -10.24 6.25 6.91
C VAL A 264 -11.06 7.49 6.60
N VAL A 265 -10.38 8.56 6.18
CA VAL A 265 -11.04 9.79 5.72
C VAL A 265 -11.07 9.79 4.19
N GLU A 266 -12.27 9.67 3.64
CA GLU A 266 -12.49 9.65 2.20
C GLU A 266 -12.27 11.04 1.58
N VAL A 267 -11.59 11.06 0.43
CA VAL A 267 -11.32 12.30 -0.32
C VAL A 267 -11.93 12.18 -1.72
N PRO A 268 -12.88 13.05 -2.09
CA PRO A 268 -13.37 13.12 -3.45
C PRO A 268 -12.22 13.32 -4.45
N GLY A 269 -12.20 12.53 -5.52
CA GLY A 269 -11.13 12.60 -6.54
C GLY A 269 -9.81 11.92 -6.17
N ALA A 270 -9.70 11.25 -5.01
CA ALA A 270 -8.53 10.46 -4.67
C ALA A 270 -8.52 9.10 -5.40
N THR A 271 -7.97 9.07 -6.61
CA THR A 271 -7.97 7.88 -7.48
C THR A 271 -6.85 6.89 -7.19
N GLY A 272 -5.80 7.32 -6.49
CA GLY A 272 -4.58 6.53 -6.34
C GLY A 272 -3.77 6.39 -7.64
N THR A 273 -3.98 7.28 -8.62
CA THR A 273 -3.25 7.33 -9.90
C THR A 273 -2.67 8.73 -10.13
N LEU A 274 -2.03 8.95 -11.29
CA LEU A 274 -1.52 10.27 -11.70
C LEU A 274 -2.63 11.34 -11.87
N ASN A 275 -3.89 10.91 -12.00
CA ASN A 275 -5.06 11.80 -12.12
C ASN A 275 -5.73 12.10 -10.77
N THR A 276 -5.09 11.76 -9.65
CA THR A 276 -5.64 12.02 -8.31
C THR A 276 -5.75 13.52 -8.06
N ASP A 277 -6.81 13.94 -7.39
CA ASP A 277 -6.98 15.33 -6.97
C ASP A 277 -6.07 15.64 -5.76
N LEU A 278 -4.91 16.25 -6.03
CA LEU A 278 -3.93 16.61 -5.00
C LEU A 278 -4.42 17.77 -4.12
N ASP A 279 -5.15 18.73 -4.69
CA ASP A 279 -5.71 19.86 -3.96
C ASP A 279 -6.73 19.39 -2.92
N ALA A 280 -7.67 18.55 -3.34
CA ALA A 280 -8.67 17.97 -2.43
C ALA A 280 -8.00 17.17 -1.30
N LYS A 281 -6.91 16.45 -1.59
CA LYS A 281 -6.17 15.67 -0.59
C LYS A 281 -5.49 16.54 0.45
N PHE A 282 -4.72 17.55 0.05
CA PHE A 282 -4.09 18.45 1.02
C PHE A 282 -5.12 19.26 1.81
N LYS A 283 -6.16 19.80 1.14
CA LYS A 283 -7.24 20.51 1.81
C LYS A 283 -7.94 19.64 2.86
N THR A 284 -8.22 18.37 2.54
CA THR A 284 -8.87 17.45 3.48
C THR A 284 -7.94 17.04 4.61
N ALA A 285 -6.64 16.84 4.34
CA ALA A 285 -5.65 16.52 5.37
C ALA A 285 -5.52 17.64 6.40
N PHE A 286 -5.45 18.91 5.95
CA PHE A 286 -5.42 20.07 6.84
C PHE A 286 -6.75 20.31 7.57
N LYS A 287 -7.88 19.86 7.02
CA LYS A 287 -9.13 19.85 7.78
C LYS A 287 -9.10 18.78 8.88
N ALA A 288 -8.66 17.57 8.53
CA ALA A 288 -8.61 16.42 9.44
C ALA A 288 -7.68 16.65 10.64
N ILE A 289 -6.62 17.45 10.50
CA ILE A 289 -5.68 17.73 11.60
C ILE A 289 -6.35 18.41 12.81
N ASN A 290 -7.52 19.04 12.63
CA ASN A 290 -8.30 19.64 13.71
C ASN A 290 -9.07 18.59 14.54
N GLU A 291 -9.32 17.40 13.98
CA GLU A 291 -10.11 16.33 14.62
C GLU A 291 -9.25 15.17 15.12
N TYR A 292 -8.04 15.01 14.55
CA TYR A 292 -7.12 13.90 14.81
C TYR A 292 -5.81 14.42 15.41
N ASP A 293 -5.09 13.57 16.13
CA ASP A 293 -3.74 13.86 16.63
C ASP A 293 -2.65 13.59 15.59
N LEU A 294 -2.90 12.60 14.74
CA LEU A 294 -2.03 12.21 13.64
C LEU A 294 -2.85 12.04 12.36
N VAL A 295 -2.41 12.68 11.28
CA VAL A 295 -2.98 12.52 9.94
C VAL A 295 -1.91 11.97 9.01
N PHE A 296 -2.22 10.86 8.35
CA PHE A 296 -1.36 10.22 7.36
C PHE A 296 -1.94 10.43 5.96
N LEU A 297 -1.32 11.34 5.21
CA LEU A 297 -1.67 11.65 3.84
C LEU A 297 -0.77 10.83 2.89
N HIS A 298 -1.35 9.82 2.25
CA HIS A 298 -0.66 8.97 1.27
C HIS A 298 -0.85 9.51 -0.15
N ILE A 299 0.20 9.59 -0.96
CA ILE A 299 0.13 10.00 -2.37
C ILE A 299 0.83 8.95 -3.26
N LYS A 300 0.05 8.28 -4.13
CA LYS A 300 0.49 7.12 -4.92
C LYS A 300 1.22 7.44 -6.24
N GLY A 301 0.90 8.57 -6.88
CA GLY A 301 1.21 8.76 -8.30
C GLY A 301 2.70 8.73 -8.65
N THR A 302 3.57 9.07 -7.70
CA THR A 302 5.04 8.96 -7.84
C THR A 302 5.50 7.54 -8.14
N ASP A 303 5.00 6.55 -7.40
CA ASP A 303 5.32 5.15 -7.60
C ASP A 303 4.70 4.59 -8.89
N THR A 304 3.52 5.08 -9.29
CA THR A 304 2.90 4.70 -10.57
C THR A 304 3.80 5.09 -11.75
N ALA A 305 4.28 6.34 -11.79
CA ALA A 305 5.20 6.78 -12.85
C ALA A 305 6.52 6.00 -12.83
N ALA A 306 7.02 5.63 -11.64
CA ALA A 306 8.24 4.85 -11.50
C ALA A 306 8.10 3.44 -12.10
N HIS A 307 6.99 2.74 -11.80
CA HIS A 307 6.68 1.43 -12.38
C HIS A 307 6.54 1.47 -13.91
N ASP A 308 6.01 2.57 -14.45
CA ASP A 308 5.90 2.81 -15.89
C ASP A 308 7.24 3.23 -16.54
N LYS A 309 8.32 3.27 -15.74
CA LYS A 309 9.69 3.64 -16.14
C LYS A 309 9.79 5.04 -16.73
N ASP A 310 8.98 5.96 -16.20
CA ASP A 310 8.89 7.34 -16.66
C ASP A 310 9.39 8.33 -15.59
N PRO A 311 10.72 8.54 -15.53
CA PRO A 311 11.32 9.46 -14.55
C PRO A 311 10.90 10.93 -14.78
N VAL A 312 10.56 11.32 -16.02
CA VAL A 312 10.14 12.68 -16.36
C VAL A 312 8.74 12.95 -15.81
N THR A 313 7.81 12.01 -16.03
CA THR A 313 6.46 12.10 -15.45
C THR A 313 6.52 12.03 -13.92
N LYS A 314 7.40 11.21 -13.33
CA LYS A 314 7.59 11.19 -11.86
C LYS A 314 8.03 12.56 -11.34
N ALA A 315 9.02 13.19 -11.97
CA ALA A 315 9.49 14.53 -11.60
C ALA A 315 8.36 15.58 -11.72
N SER A 316 7.65 15.61 -12.86
CA SER A 316 6.51 16.52 -13.06
C SER A 316 5.39 16.30 -12.04
N PHE A 317 5.12 15.06 -11.65
CA PHE A 317 4.12 14.76 -10.63
C PHE A 317 4.56 15.24 -9.24
N ILE A 318 5.85 15.14 -8.90
CA ILE A 318 6.43 15.71 -7.68
C ILE A 318 6.25 17.24 -7.65
N GLU A 319 6.44 17.95 -8.77
CA GLU A 319 6.19 19.40 -8.86
C GLU A 319 4.71 19.76 -8.61
N LYS A 320 3.77 18.93 -9.09
CA LYS A 320 2.34 19.10 -8.83
C LYS A 320 2.02 18.91 -7.34
N ILE A 321 2.67 17.94 -6.68
CA ILE A 321 2.52 17.73 -5.23
C ILE A 321 3.02 18.96 -4.48
N ASP A 322 4.20 19.48 -4.80
CA ASP A 322 4.76 20.68 -4.17
C ASP A 322 3.81 21.89 -4.31
N THR A 323 3.30 22.12 -5.52
CA THR A 323 2.35 23.21 -5.81
C THR A 323 1.06 23.07 -5.00
N ALA A 324 0.45 21.88 -4.99
CA ALA A 324 -0.78 21.62 -4.26
C ALA A 324 -0.57 21.71 -2.74
N PHE A 325 0.59 21.26 -2.24
CA PHE A 325 0.93 21.38 -0.84
C PHE A 325 1.06 22.84 -0.43
N ALA A 326 1.84 23.63 -1.18
CA ALA A 326 2.05 25.04 -0.95
C ALA A 326 0.72 25.82 -0.94
N LYS A 327 -0.15 25.55 -1.92
CA LYS A 327 -1.45 26.21 -2.08
C LYS A 327 -2.40 25.98 -0.89
N ASN A 328 -2.37 24.79 -0.30
CA ASN A 328 -3.30 24.40 0.77
C ASN A 328 -2.69 24.49 2.18
N TYR A 329 -1.40 24.80 2.28
CA TYR A 329 -0.72 24.98 3.56
C TYR A 329 -1.33 26.14 4.35
N SER A 330 -1.95 25.83 5.48
CA SER A 330 -2.68 26.78 6.33
C SER A 330 -2.47 26.70 7.87
N PRO A 331 -1.52 25.93 8.45
CA PRO A 331 -1.42 25.82 9.91
C PRO A 331 -0.61 26.96 10.56
N PRO A 332 -1.01 27.43 11.76
CA PRO A 332 -0.12 28.20 12.61
C PRO A 332 1.05 27.31 13.04
N ARG A 333 2.29 27.81 12.88
CA ARG A 333 3.51 27.00 12.94
C ARG A 333 3.74 26.29 14.27
N ASP A 334 3.10 26.73 15.35
CA ASP A 334 3.39 26.29 16.72
C ASP A 334 2.61 25.06 17.19
N GLU A 335 1.68 24.54 16.39
CA GLU A 335 0.82 23.41 16.80
C GLU A 335 1.02 22.13 15.96
N LEU A 336 1.91 22.15 14.96
CA LEU A 336 2.02 21.08 13.97
C LEU A 336 3.46 20.63 13.70
N VAL A 337 3.66 19.32 13.72
CA VAL A 337 4.83 18.64 13.16
C VAL A 337 4.46 18.04 11.80
N ILE A 338 5.22 18.37 10.76
CA ILE A 338 5.08 17.83 9.40
C ILE A 338 6.26 16.91 9.11
N CYS A 339 5.96 15.70 8.66
CA CYS A 339 6.94 14.78 8.10
C CYS A 339 6.67 14.59 6.61
N VAL A 340 7.68 14.68 5.75
CA VAL A 340 7.58 14.27 4.34
C VAL A 340 8.61 13.19 4.05
N THR A 341 8.17 12.06 3.52
CA THR A 341 9.04 10.93 3.16
C THR A 341 8.33 9.99 2.16
N GLY A 342 8.95 8.87 1.81
CA GLY A 342 8.30 7.76 1.11
C GLY A 342 8.34 6.46 1.93
N ASP A 343 7.61 5.44 1.49
CA ASP A 343 7.61 4.10 2.09
C ASP A 343 8.70 3.19 1.53
N HIS A 344 9.20 3.47 0.34
CA HIS A 344 10.32 2.79 -0.29
C HIS A 344 10.86 3.60 -1.48
N THR A 345 11.96 3.12 -2.04
CA THR A 345 12.50 3.59 -3.32
C THR A 345 11.90 2.76 -4.45
N THR A 346 11.36 3.40 -5.48
CA THR A 346 11.02 2.72 -6.75
C THR A 346 11.83 3.34 -7.86
N SER A 347 12.74 2.55 -8.43
CA SER A 347 13.63 3.05 -9.48
C SER A 347 12.89 3.17 -10.80
N SER A 348 12.75 4.40 -11.30
CA SER A 348 12.12 4.72 -12.60
C SER A 348 12.93 4.20 -13.80
N LEU A 349 14.14 3.67 -13.58
CA LEU A 349 14.89 2.97 -14.63
C LEU A 349 14.42 1.53 -14.82
N THR A 350 14.03 0.90 -13.72
CA THR A 350 13.77 -0.54 -13.69
C THR A 350 12.30 -0.87 -13.51
N GLY A 351 11.51 0.06 -12.96
CA GLY A 351 10.12 -0.14 -12.60
C GLY A 351 9.94 -1.03 -11.37
N GLU A 352 10.97 -1.17 -10.54
CA GLU A 352 10.98 -2.10 -9.40
C GLU A 352 11.38 -1.39 -8.11
N HIS A 353 10.85 -1.89 -7.00
CA HIS A 353 11.22 -1.43 -5.66
C HIS A 353 12.69 -1.77 -5.38
N ARG A 354 13.39 -0.88 -4.69
CA ARG A 354 14.80 -1.01 -4.33
C ARG A 354 15.00 -0.80 -2.83
N GLY A 355 16.06 -1.40 -2.31
CA GLY A 355 16.49 -1.25 -0.92
C GLY A 355 17.38 -0.02 -0.69
N ASP A 356 17.31 0.97 -1.58
CA ASP A 356 17.96 2.27 -1.37
C ASP A 356 17.14 3.04 -0.33
N PRO A 357 17.77 3.76 0.61
CA PRO A 357 17.04 4.51 1.62
C PRO A 357 16.26 5.67 0.99
N VAL A 358 15.18 6.08 1.65
CA VAL A 358 14.33 7.20 1.20
C VAL A 358 14.66 8.48 1.97
N PRO A 359 14.51 9.67 1.37
CA PRO A 359 14.72 10.93 2.09
C PRO A 359 13.58 11.16 3.09
N VAL A 360 13.93 11.74 4.24
CA VAL A 360 12.99 12.17 5.29
C VAL A 360 13.27 13.63 5.62
N LEU A 361 12.22 14.44 5.67
CA LEU A 361 12.26 15.77 6.28
C LEU A 361 11.22 15.85 7.39
N ILE A 362 11.58 16.49 8.50
CA ILE A 362 10.67 16.80 9.60
C ILE A 362 10.75 18.30 9.87
N TRP A 363 9.60 18.96 9.86
CA TRP A 363 9.44 20.39 10.07
C TRP A 363 8.43 20.63 11.19
N GLY A 364 8.67 21.63 12.04
CA GLY A 364 7.75 22.00 13.12
C GLY A 364 8.42 22.77 14.24
N HIS A 365 7.63 23.26 15.17
CA HIS A 365 8.15 23.93 16.37
C HIS A 365 9.03 22.98 17.21
N GLY A 366 10.16 23.46 17.71
CA GLY A 366 11.10 22.68 18.52
C GLY A 366 12.09 21.79 17.72
N VAL A 367 11.94 21.69 16.40
CA VAL A 367 12.90 20.98 15.55
C VAL A 367 14.25 21.70 15.53
N ARG A 368 15.34 20.94 15.70
CA ARG A 368 16.71 21.44 15.51
C ARG A 368 17.03 21.50 14.03
N VAL A 369 16.91 22.69 13.45
CA VAL A 369 17.13 22.94 12.02
C VAL A 369 18.59 22.63 11.64
N ASP A 370 18.79 21.86 10.58
CA ASP A 370 20.12 21.51 10.05
C ASP A 370 20.51 22.39 8.84
N ALA A 371 21.61 22.04 8.16
CA ALA A 371 22.15 22.82 7.05
C ALA A 371 21.57 22.42 5.67
N VAL A 372 20.68 21.44 5.60
CA VAL A 372 20.14 20.93 4.33
C VAL A 372 19.17 21.95 3.74
N ASN A 373 19.36 22.29 2.46
CA ASN A 373 18.59 23.33 1.79
C ASN A 373 17.62 22.81 0.72
N ARG A 374 17.72 21.52 0.36
CA ARG A 374 16.93 20.89 -0.69
C ARG A 374 16.45 19.52 -0.24
N PHE A 375 15.20 19.20 -0.51
CA PHE A 375 14.64 17.88 -0.22
C PHE A 375 14.91 16.93 -1.39
N ASN A 376 15.92 16.09 -1.28
CA ASN A 376 16.17 14.97 -2.18
C ASN A 376 17.06 13.89 -1.54
N GLU A 377 17.28 12.78 -2.23
CA GLU A 377 18.03 11.63 -1.72
C GLU A 377 19.46 11.99 -1.28
N VAL A 378 20.15 12.85 -2.02
CA VAL A 378 21.56 13.19 -1.77
C VAL A 378 21.71 14.25 -0.69
N ASP A 379 20.98 15.37 -0.82
CA ASP A 379 21.03 16.46 0.16
C ASP A 379 20.54 15.96 1.54
N SER A 380 19.45 15.19 1.59
CA SER A 380 18.91 14.68 2.87
C SER A 380 19.83 13.68 3.56
N ALA A 381 20.70 12.98 2.83
CA ALA A 381 21.68 12.08 3.43
C ALA A 381 22.73 12.80 4.30
N SER A 382 22.88 14.12 4.13
CA SER A 382 23.75 14.97 4.96
C SER A 382 23.04 15.58 6.18
N GLY A 383 21.75 15.33 6.35
CA GLY A 383 20.93 15.92 7.39
C GLY A 383 21.20 15.36 8.79
N ALA A 384 20.86 16.15 9.81
CA ALA A 384 21.21 15.85 11.20
C ALA A 384 20.35 14.75 11.84
N LEU A 385 19.25 14.33 11.20
CA LEU A 385 18.51 13.13 11.58
C LEU A 385 19.34 11.86 11.30
N GLY A 386 20.32 11.95 10.40
CA GLY A 386 21.18 10.85 10.02
C GLY A 386 20.45 9.78 9.21
N ARG A 387 20.80 8.51 9.46
CA ARG A 387 20.19 7.34 8.83
C ARG A 387 19.41 6.54 9.86
N ILE A 388 18.08 6.60 9.78
CA ILE A 388 17.16 5.93 10.70
C ILE A 388 16.47 4.73 10.05
N ARG A 389 15.74 3.93 10.83
CA ARG A 389 14.82 2.90 10.31
C ARG A 389 13.39 3.43 10.29
N GLY A 390 12.56 2.83 9.44
CA GLY A 390 11.11 3.11 9.40
C GLY A 390 10.46 3.04 10.77
N THR A 391 10.84 2.04 11.58
CA THR A 391 10.32 1.83 12.94
C THR A 391 10.66 2.95 13.93
N ASP A 392 11.69 3.75 13.65
CA ASP A 392 12.14 4.84 14.53
C ASP A 392 11.31 6.12 14.31
N LEU A 393 10.72 6.28 13.12
CA LEU A 393 10.08 7.53 12.68
C LEU A 393 8.95 7.95 13.62
N MET A 394 8.05 7.04 13.96
CA MET A 394 6.91 7.37 14.85
C MET A 394 7.36 7.82 16.22
N SER A 395 8.36 7.18 16.82
CA SER A 395 8.90 7.59 18.11
C SER A 395 9.47 9.01 18.06
N ILE A 396 10.20 9.34 16.99
CA ILE A 396 10.76 10.68 16.76
C ILE A 396 9.64 11.73 16.60
N LEU A 397 8.60 11.41 15.83
CA LEU A 397 7.47 12.33 15.61
C LEU A 397 6.65 12.53 16.88
N MET A 398 6.46 11.49 17.70
CA MET A 398 5.76 11.60 18.97
C MET A 398 6.56 12.45 19.97
N ASP A 399 7.88 12.30 20.00
CA ASP A 399 8.76 13.10 20.85
C ASP A 399 8.70 14.57 20.50
N LEU A 400 8.90 14.89 19.21
CA LEU A 400 8.76 16.25 18.70
C LEU A 400 7.37 16.81 18.99
N ALA A 401 6.32 15.98 18.97
CA ALA A 401 4.97 16.40 19.29
C ALA A 401 4.66 16.54 20.79
N ASN A 402 5.64 16.32 21.68
CA ASN A 402 5.51 16.27 23.15
C ASN A 402 4.50 15.20 23.61
N ARG A 403 4.60 13.99 23.05
CA ARG A 403 3.71 12.84 23.34
C ARG A 403 4.46 11.60 23.83
N THR A 404 5.75 11.73 24.13
CA THR A 404 6.58 10.67 24.69
C THR A 404 6.64 10.77 26.20
N GLU A 405 6.66 9.61 26.86
CA GLU A 405 6.93 9.49 28.28
C GLU A 405 8.40 9.12 28.49
N LYS A 406 8.97 9.56 29.61
CA LYS A 406 10.36 9.25 29.96
C LYS A 406 10.49 7.77 30.30
N PHE A 407 11.49 7.09 29.73
CA PHE A 407 11.75 5.70 30.07
C PHE A 407 12.36 5.57 31.48
N GLY A 408 11.72 4.76 32.32
CA GLY A 408 12.19 4.45 33.68
C GLY A 408 11.56 5.27 34.80
N GLU A 409 10.52 6.06 34.52
CA GLU A 409 9.71 6.78 35.50
C GLU A 409 8.22 6.52 35.31
#